data_AF-A0A0S4XN22-F1
#
_entry.id   AF-A0A0S4XN22-F1
#
_cell.length_a   1.000
_cell.length_b   1.000
_cell.length_c   1.000
_cell.angle_alpha   90.00
_cell.angle_beta   90.00
_cell.angle_gamma   90.00
#
_symmetry.space_group_name_H-M   'P 1'
#
loop_
_entity.id
_entity.type
_entity.pdbx_description
1 polymer ?
#
loop_
_entity_poly.entity_id
_entity_poly.type
_entity_poly.pdbx_seq_one_letter_code
_entity_poly.pdbx_strand_id
1 'polypeptide(L)'
;MAKLVKPSQFAKDAGISRQAVYAKLKRGTLKSKEVDNQLFIVVENGKLKSTQIKEKDQNGIDNDINIENLKPSAIQDVKKSKTDNNFSEFQTLIESKNETIETLKGRIRDLKESNQQLTSVFRGEIDLLKEAFVEMKRIYVGKLELEQNREIFLENSYAENMFDEDVSWISVKKFLKIYGYDVSYKSKVKDYLDFLYSAGDTRVANIDGKIKINEKFCSKQIIKDALSD
;
A
#
# COMPACT_ATOMS: atom_id res chain seq x y z
N MET A 1 -45.42 -7.54 4.87
CA MET A 1 -44.17 -6.80 4.67
C MET A 1 -43.24 -7.65 3.82
N ALA A 2 -42.68 -7.12 2.73
CA ALA A 2 -41.75 -7.85 1.88
C ALA A 2 -40.33 -7.77 2.45
N LYS A 3 -39.62 -8.91 2.56
CA LYS A 3 -38.25 -8.97 3.09
C LYS A 3 -37.26 -8.83 1.94
N LEU A 4 -36.31 -7.91 2.05
CA LEU A 4 -35.19 -7.79 1.12
C LEU A 4 -34.04 -8.69 1.60
N VAL A 5 -33.63 -9.63 0.75
CA VAL A 5 -32.59 -10.62 1.08
C VAL A 5 -31.49 -10.58 0.03
N LYS A 6 -30.23 -10.60 0.45
CA LYS A 6 -29.08 -10.69 -0.48
C LYS A 6 -29.12 -12.03 -1.23
N PRO A 7 -28.75 -12.11 -2.53
CA PRO A 7 -28.74 -13.34 -3.31
C PRO A 7 -27.97 -14.49 -2.64
N SER A 8 -26.85 -14.17 -1.98
CA SER A 8 -26.05 -15.14 -1.23
C SER A 8 -26.79 -15.76 -0.04
N GLN A 9 -27.65 -14.99 0.62
CA GLN A 9 -28.43 -15.47 1.77
C GLN A 9 -29.64 -16.26 1.28
N PHE A 10 -30.32 -15.77 0.23
CA PHE A 10 -31.41 -16.50 -0.40
C PHE A 10 -30.97 -17.87 -0.94
N ALA A 11 -29.76 -17.96 -1.51
CA ALA A 11 -29.18 -19.22 -1.96
C ALA A 11 -29.07 -20.26 -0.82
N LYS A 12 -28.62 -19.81 0.36
CA LYS A 12 -28.52 -20.65 1.57
C LYS A 12 -29.90 -21.07 2.06
N ASP A 13 -30.81 -20.11 2.20
CA ASP A 13 -32.16 -20.35 2.73
C ASP A 13 -33.00 -21.26 1.80
N ALA A 14 -32.78 -21.18 0.48
CA ALA A 14 -33.49 -21.97 -0.53
C ALA A 14 -32.77 -23.26 -0.95
N GLY A 15 -31.57 -23.54 -0.42
CA GLY A 15 -30.80 -24.76 -0.74
C GLY A 15 -30.37 -24.85 -2.22
N ILE A 16 -30.17 -23.73 -2.90
CA ILE A 16 -29.78 -23.66 -4.31
C ILE A 16 -28.45 -22.94 -4.50
N SER A 17 -27.70 -23.26 -5.56
CA SER A 17 -26.43 -22.59 -5.83
C SER A 17 -26.62 -21.09 -6.10
N ARG A 18 -25.63 -20.26 -5.73
CA ARG A 18 -25.66 -18.81 -6.01
C ARG A 18 -25.86 -18.52 -7.50
N GLN A 19 -25.25 -19.32 -8.37
CA GLN A 19 -25.41 -19.20 -9.83
C GLN A 19 -26.85 -19.49 -10.26
N ALA A 20 -27.51 -20.49 -9.67
CA ALA A 20 -28.92 -20.78 -9.95
C ALA A 20 -29.84 -19.62 -9.52
N VAL A 21 -29.50 -18.92 -8.43
CA VAL A 21 -30.21 -17.70 -8.01
C VAL A 21 -30.07 -16.59 -9.07
N TYR A 22 -28.85 -16.30 -9.53
CA TYR A 22 -28.62 -15.31 -10.59
C TYR A 22 -29.28 -15.69 -11.93
N ALA A 23 -29.29 -16.98 -12.28
CA ALA A 23 -29.99 -17.46 -13.46
C ALA A 23 -31.50 -17.23 -13.35
N LYS A 24 -32.10 -17.50 -12.18
CA LYS A 24 -33.54 -17.25 -11.92
C LYS A 24 -33.88 -15.76 -11.91
N LEU A 25 -32.96 -14.91 -11.46
CA LEU A 25 -33.08 -13.45 -11.53
C LEU A 25 -33.04 -12.96 -12.98
N LYS A 26 -32.07 -13.42 -13.78
CA LYS A 26 -31.96 -13.09 -15.20
C LYS A 26 -33.15 -13.59 -16.03
N ARG A 27 -33.76 -14.72 -15.63
CA ARG A 27 -34.98 -15.29 -16.23
C ARG A 27 -36.27 -14.60 -15.77
N GLY A 28 -36.21 -13.63 -14.86
CA GLY A 28 -37.39 -12.91 -14.35
C GLY A 28 -38.31 -13.73 -13.44
N THR A 29 -37.88 -14.92 -13.01
CA THR A 29 -38.69 -15.81 -12.14
C THR A 29 -38.64 -15.38 -10.67
N LEU A 30 -37.62 -14.60 -10.28
CA LEU A 30 -37.50 -14.00 -8.95
C LEU A 30 -37.58 -12.48 -9.06
N LYS A 31 -38.43 -11.86 -8.25
CA LYS A 31 -38.50 -10.40 -8.15
C LYS A 31 -37.25 -9.88 -7.44
N SER A 32 -36.57 -8.91 -8.05
CA SER A 32 -35.44 -8.22 -7.42
C SER A 32 -35.63 -6.71 -7.40
N LYS A 33 -34.92 -6.08 -6.49
CA LYS A 33 -34.83 -4.63 -6.34
C LYS A 33 -33.37 -4.26 -6.14
N GLU A 34 -32.92 -3.24 -6.85
CA GLU A 34 -31.61 -2.65 -6.63
C GLU A 34 -31.75 -1.52 -5.60
N VAL A 35 -30.92 -1.55 -4.57
CA VAL A 35 -30.82 -0.53 -3.53
C VAL A 35 -29.33 -0.28 -3.30
N ASP A 36 -28.89 0.97 -3.41
CA ASP A 36 -27.49 1.39 -3.24
C ASP A 36 -26.50 0.58 -4.10
N ASN A 37 -26.81 0.38 -5.39
CA ASN A 37 -26.05 -0.43 -6.35
C ASN A 37 -25.85 -1.89 -5.92
N GLN A 38 -26.68 -2.40 -4.99
CA GLN A 38 -26.68 -3.79 -4.57
C GLN A 38 -28.01 -4.45 -4.90
N LEU A 39 -27.93 -5.67 -5.45
CA LEU A 39 -29.09 -6.45 -5.84
C LEU A 39 -29.70 -7.18 -4.62
N PHE A 40 -30.99 -6.99 -4.39
CA PHE A 40 -31.77 -7.68 -3.36
C PHE A 40 -32.94 -8.46 -3.97
N ILE A 41 -33.25 -9.60 -3.37
CA ILE A 41 -34.39 -10.45 -3.73
C ILE A 41 -35.55 -10.07 -2.83
N VAL A 42 -36.71 -9.80 -3.43
CA VAL A 42 -37.94 -9.47 -2.72
C VAL A 42 -38.68 -10.76 -2.39
N VAL A 43 -38.63 -11.17 -1.12
CA VAL A 43 -39.35 -12.36 -0.63
C VAL A 43 -40.68 -11.92 -0.02
N GLU A 44 -41.78 -12.33 -0.63
CA GLU A 44 -43.11 -12.26 -0.04
C GLU A 44 -43.26 -13.44 0.94
N ASN A 45 -43.64 -13.17 2.21
CA ASN A 45 -43.63 -14.12 3.34
C ASN A 45 -44.68 -15.27 3.23
N GLY A 46 -45.03 -15.73 2.03
CA GLY A 46 -46.17 -16.63 1.81
C GLY A 46 -45.88 -18.01 1.19
N LYS A 47 -44.71 -18.27 0.58
CA LYS A 47 -44.49 -19.57 -0.13
C LYS A 47 -43.04 -20.03 -0.12
N LEU A 48 -42.59 -20.61 1.00
CA LEU A 48 -41.48 -21.56 1.02
C LEU A 48 -42.07 -22.94 1.32
N LYS A 49 -42.47 -23.67 0.27
CA LYS A 49 -42.72 -25.11 0.40
C LYS A 49 -41.37 -25.81 0.49
N SER A 50 -40.98 -26.12 1.72
CA SER A 50 -39.85 -26.99 2.03
C SER A 50 -40.18 -28.42 1.61
N THR A 51 -39.55 -28.93 0.55
CA THR A 51 -39.37 -30.38 0.41
C THR A 51 -38.09 -30.73 1.14
N GLN A 52 -38.27 -31.33 2.31
CA GLN A 52 -37.21 -31.79 3.19
C GLN A 52 -36.57 -33.04 2.57
N ILE A 53 -35.24 -33.04 2.44
CA ILE A 53 -34.46 -34.27 2.56
C ILE A 53 -33.41 -33.97 3.63
N LYS A 54 -33.56 -34.66 4.75
CA LYS A 54 -32.62 -34.67 5.88
C LYS A 54 -31.52 -35.67 5.55
N GLU A 55 -30.26 -35.27 5.61
CA GLU A 55 -29.17 -36.19 5.93
C GLU A 55 -28.20 -35.52 6.90
N LYS A 56 -27.90 -36.28 7.96
CA LYS A 56 -26.97 -35.97 9.04
C LYS A 56 -25.54 -36.21 8.57
N ASP A 57 -24.65 -35.26 8.84
CA ASP A 57 -23.38 -35.43 9.58
C ASP A 57 -22.88 -36.88 9.77
N GLN A 58 -21.74 -37.29 9.17
CA GLN A 58 -20.36 -37.03 9.65
C GLN A 58 -19.32 -37.96 8.98
N ASN A 59 -18.17 -37.35 8.64
CA ASN A 59 -16.79 -37.85 8.70
C ASN A 59 -16.32 -39.07 7.88
N GLY A 60 -15.53 -38.75 6.85
CA GLY A 60 -14.18 -39.26 6.56
C GLY A 60 -13.96 -40.77 6.48
N ILE A 61 -13.66 -41.27 5.27
CA ILE A 61 -12.67 -42.32 4.98
C ILE A 61 -12.33 -42.21 3.48
N ASP A 62 -11.03 -42.30 3.22
CA ASP A 62 -10.38 -42.37 1.91
C ASP A 62 -11.04 -43.40 0.98
N ASN A 63 -11.18 -43.07 -0.30
CA ASN A 63 -11.74 -43.98 -1.29
C ASN A 63 -10.93 -43.94 -2.59
N ASP A 64 -9.82 -44.67 -2.60
CA ASP A 64 -9.41 -45.44 -3.77
C ASP A 64 -10.45 -46.56 -3.97
N ILE A 65 -11.39 -46.37 -4.90
CA ILE A 65 -12.26 -47.45 -5.35
C ILE A 65 -11.83 -47.83 -6.77
N ASN A 66 -11.04 -48.90 -6.81
CA ASN A 66 -10.68 -49.66 -8.00
C ASN A 66 -11.94 -50.34 -8.56
N ILE A 67 -12.39 -49.94 -9.76
CA ILE A 67 -13.52 -50.56 -10.47
C ILE A 67 -12.95 -51.45 -11.58
N GLU A 68 -12.47 -52.63 -11.21
CA GLU A 68 -12.21 -53.71 -12.14
C GLU A 68 -12.86 -54.98 -11.60
N ASN A 69 -14.02 -55.33 -12.19
CA ASN A 69 -14.55 -56.69 -12.40
C ASN A 69 -16.09 -56.73 -12.26
N LEU A 70 -16.78 -56.50 -13.38
CA LEU A 70 -18.11 -57.06 -13.60
C LEU A 70 -18.12 -57.71 -14.99
N LYS A 71 -17.88 -59.03 -15.03
CA LYS A 71 -18.15 -59.89 -16.19
C LYS A 71 -19.67 -60.01 -16.38
N PRO A 72 -20.21 -59.89 -17.60
CA PRO A 72 -21.57 -60.33 -17.89
C PRO A 72 -21.56 -61.80 -18.34
N SER A 73 -22.23 -62.67 -17.59
CA SER A 73 -22.52 -64.05 -18.00
C SER A 73 -23.98 -64.16 -18.45
N ALA A 74 -24.12 -64.62 -19.69
CA ALA A 74 -25.27 -65.11 -20.46
C ALA A 74 -26.65 -65.25 -19.81
N ILE A 75 -27.68 -64.75 -20.52
CA ILE A 75 -28.94 -65.47 -20.79
C ILE A 75 -29.33 -65.26 -22.26
N GLN A 76 -29.68 -66.36 -22.93
CA GLN A 76 -29.95 -66.51 -24.36
C GLN A 76 -31.37 -66.10 -24.78
N ASP A 77 -31.47 -65.69 -26.06
CA ASP A 77 -32.54 -65.90 -27.04
C ASP A 77 -34.02 -65.76 -26.63
N VAL A 78 -34.60 -64.59 -26.92
CA VAL A 78 -36.02 -64.46 -27.31
C VAL A 78 -36.19 -63.40 -28.42
N LYS A 79 -36.52 -63.88 -29.62
CA LYS A 79 -37.30 -63.24 -30.69
C LYS A 79 -37.01 -61.77 -31.06
N LYS A 80 -36.32 -61.61 -32.20
CA LYS A 80 -36.38 -60.45 -33.11
C LYS A 80 -37.82 -60.01 -33.37
N SER A 81 -38.21 -58.85 -32.85
CA SER A 81 -39.26 -58.02 -33.45
C SER A 81 -39.18 -56.57 -32.95
N LYS A 82 -38.62 -55.67 -33.78
CA LYS A 82 -38.75 -54.20 -33.73
C LYS A 82 -38.27 -53.43 -32.48
N THR A 83 -37.91 -54.08 -31.37
CA THR A 83 -37.37 -53.46 -30.15
C THR A 83 -35.85 -53.23 -30.18
N ASP A 84 -35.13 -53.95 -31.05
CA ASP A 84 -33.66 -53.94 -31.11
C ASP A 84 -33.11 -52.58 -31.57
N ASN A 85 -33.84 -51.86 -32.43
CA ASN A 85 -33.43 -50.54 -32.91
C ASN A 85 -33.43 -49.50 -31.77
N ASN A 86 -34.47 -49.48 -30.93
CA ASN A 86 -34.55 -48.53 -29.82
C ASN A 86 -33.49 -48.84 -28.75
N PHE A 87 -33.23 -50.11 -28.45
CA PHE A 87 -32.19 -50.49 -27.50
C PHE A 87 -30.79 -50.09 -28.00
N SER A 88 -30.52 -50.30 -29.28
CA SER A 88 -29.29 -49.82 -29.93
C SER A 88 -29.18 -48.30 -29.85
N GLU A 89 -30.27 -47.57 -30.13
CA GLU A 89 -30.28 -46.10 -30.12
C GLU A 89 -30.08 -45.52 -28.71
N PHE A 90 -30.67 -46.16 -27.69
CA PHE A 90 -30.42 -45.83 -26.29
C PHE A 90 -28.97 -46.11 -25.88
N GLN A 91 -28.39 -47.22 -26.35
CA GLN A 91 -26.99 -47.55 -26.08
C GLN A 91 -26.05 -46.52 -26.71
N THR A 92 -26.28 -46.13 -27.96
CA THR A 92 -25.52 -45.07 -28.62
C THR A 92 -25.70 -43.71 -27.94
N LEU A 93 -26.89 -43.42 -27.40
CA LEU A 93 -27.15 -42.22 -26.62
C LEU A 93 -26.40 -42.23 -25.26
N ILE A 94 -26.30 -43.39 -24.60
CA ILE A 94 -25.55 -43.55 -23.37
C ILE A 94 -24.05 -43.36 -23.64
N GLU A 95 -23.53 -43.94 -24.72
CA GLU A 95 -22.14 -43.78 -25.14
C GLU A 95 -21.81 -42.32 -25.45
N SER A 96 -22.63 -41.63 -26.25
CA SER A 96 -22.41 -40.20 -26.54
C SER A 96 -22.51 -39.32 -25.29
N LYS A 97 -23.40 -39.64 -24.33
CA LYS A 97 -23.45 -38.96 -23.03
C LYS A 97 -22.21 -39.22 -22.20
N ASN A 98 -21.70 -40.46 -22.18
CA ASN A 98 -20.48 -40.82 -21.46
C ASN A 98 -19.26 -40.12 -22.05
N GLU A 99 -19.15 -40.04 -23.37
CA GLU A 99 -18.12 -39.26 -24.07
C GLU A 99 -18.23 -37.77 -23.72
N THR A 100 -19.45 -37.23 -23.67
CA THR A 100 -19.68 -35.84 -23.22
C THR A 100 -19.25 -35.65 -21.76
N ILE A 101 -19.52 -36.61 -20.88
CA ILE A 101 -19.08 -36.56 -19.48
C ILE A 101 -17.56 -36.60 -19.40
N GLU A 102 -16.90 -37.42 -20.21
CA GLU A 102 -15.45 -37.54 -20.24
C GLU A 102 -14.78 -36.26 -20.75
N THR A 103 -15.29 -35.67 -21.83
CA THR A 103 -14.81 -34.37 -22.33
C THR A 103 -15.02 -33.25 -21.30
N LEU A 104 -16.16 -33.23 -20.60
CA LEU A 104 -16.41 -32.28 -19.50
C LEU A 104 -15.45 -32.50 -18.33
N LYS A 105 -15.17 -33.75 -17.95
CA LYS A 105 -14.17 -34.08 -16.92
C LYS A 105 -12.77 -33.62 -17.35
N GLY A 106 -12.40 -33.80 -18.62
CA GLY A 106 -11.16 -33.29 -19.19
C GLY A 106 -11.06 -31.77 -19.05
N ARG A 107 -12.07 -31.04 -19.52
CA ARG A 107 -12.12 -29.56 -19.38
C ARG A 107 -12.05 -29.09 -17.94
N ILE A 108 -12.64 -29.81 -16.99
CA ILE A 108 -12.54 -29.48 -15.56
C ILE A 108 -11.09 -29.67 -15.07
N ARG A 109 -10.37 -30.71 -15.52
CA ARG A 109 -8.95 -30.88 -15.19
C ARG A 109 -8.12 -29.75 -15.77
N ASP A 110 -8.29 -29.44 -17.06
CA ASP A 110 -7.55 -28.36 -17.72
C ASP A 110 -7.80 -27.01 -17.04
N LEU A 111 -9.06 -26.73 -16.64
CA LEU A 111 -9.41 -25.53 -15.91
C LEU A 111 -8.77 -25.50 -14.51
N LYS A 112 -8.67 -26.65 -13.84
CA LYS A 112 -8.01 -26.75 -12.55
C LYS A 112 -6.50 -26.52 -12.67
N GLU A 113 -5.87 -27.10 -13.67
CA GLU A 113 -4.45 -26.92 -13.97
C GLU A 113 -4.15 -25.46 -14.35
N SER A 114 -4.95 -24.87 -15.23
CA SER A 114 -4.85 -23.45 -15.60
C SER A 114 -4.99 -22.53 -14.39
N ASN A 115 -5.95 -22.78 -13.49
CA ASN A 115 -6.08 -22.02 -12.25
C ASN A 115 -4.88 -22.20 -11.31
N GLN A 116 -4.29 -23.39 -11.24
CA GLN A 116 -3.07 -23.63 -10.46
C GLN A 116 -1.88 -22.86 -11.04
N GLN A 117 -1.71 -22.87 -12.37
CA GLN A 117 -0.67 -22.11 -13.06
C GLN A 117 -0.86 -20.60 -12.88
N LEU A 118 -2.09 -20.09 -13.02
CA LEU A 118 -2.38 -18.67 -12.75
C LEU A 118 -2.05 -18.30 -11.30
N THR A 119 -2.41 -19.16 -10.35
CA THR A 119 -2.10 -18.93 -8.94
C THR A 119 -0.59 -18.92 -8.66
N SER A 120 0.18 -19.80 -9.32
CA SER A 120 1.65 -19.80 -9.15
C SER A 120 2.29 -18.57 -9.79
N VAL A 121 1.84 -18.15 -10.97
CA VAL A 121 2.29 -16.91 -11.63
C VAL A 121 1.99 -15.70 -10.74
N PHE A 122 0.75 -15.55 -10.25
CA PHE A 122 0.40 -14.44 -9.37
C PHE A 122 1.22 -14.43 -8.08
N ARG A 123 1.53 -15.60 -7.50
CA ARG A 123 2.44 -15.67 -6.33
C ARG A 123 3.83 -15.16 -6.70
N GLY A 124 4.38 -15.58 -7.84
CA GLY A 124 5.67 -15.10 -8.33
C GLY A 124 5.69 -13.59 -8.58
N GLU A 125 4.64 -13.04 -9.21
CA GLU A 125 4.50 -11.59 -9.42
C GLU A 125 4.42 -10.82 -8.09
N ILE A 126 3.66 -11.34 -7.12
CA ILE A 126 3.56 -10.73 -5.79
C ILE A 126 4.92 -10.74 -5.08
N ASP A 127 5.69 -11.82 -5.19
CA ASP A 127 6.99 -11.91 -4.55
C ASP A 127 8.01 -10.99 -5.21
N LEU A 128 7.99 -10.86 -6.54
CA LEU A 128 8.78 -9.87 -7.27
C LEU A 128 8.42 -8.43 -6.84
N LEU A 129 7.13 -8.14 -6.68
CA LEU A 129 6.66 -6.84 -6.18
C LEU A 129 7.15 -6.54 -4.76
N LYS A 130 7.17 -7.54 -3.87
CA LYS A 130 7.72 -7.38 -2.52
C LYS A 130 9.23 -7.12 -2.57
N GLU A 131 9.96 -7.83 -3.41
CA GLU A 131 11.40 -7.62 -3.59
C GLU A 131 11.69 -6.20 -4.08
N ALA A 132 11.01 -5.75 -5.14
CA ALA A 132 11.12 -4.39 -5.64
C ALA A 132 10.75 -3.35 -4.57
N PHE A 133 9.74 -3.60 -3.75
CA PHE A 133 9.37 -2.70 -2.65
C PHE A 133 10.44 -2.63 -1.56
N VAL A 134 11.05 -3.77 -1.21
CA VAL A 134 12.16 -3.82 -0.25
C VAL A 134 13.38 -3.05 -0.81
N GLU A 135 13.69 -3.21 -2.09
CA GLU A 135 14.76 -2.44 -2.74
C GLU A 135 14.46 -0.94 -2.75
N MET A 136 13.24 -0.54 -3.11
CA MET A 136 12.84 0.87 -3.07
C MET A 136 12.93 1.45 -1.66
N LYS A 137 12.49 0.70 -0.65
CA LYS A 137 12.60 1.10 0.75
C LYS A 137 14.06 1.28 1.15
N ARG A 138 14.95 0.36 0.74
CA ARG A 138 16.39 0.44 1.00
C ARG A 138 17.00 1.70 0.36
N ILE A 139 16.67 1.98 -0.90
CA ILE A 139 17.14 3.18 -1.61
C ILE A 139 16.64 4.44 -0.91
N TYR A 140 15.36 4.46 -0.50
CA TYR A 140 14.77 5.61 0.17
C TYR A 140 15.42 5.89 1.52
N VAL A 141 15.64 4.86 2.34
CA VAL A 141 16.37 5.00 3.61
C VAL A 141 17.78 5.53 3.37
N GLY A 142 18.50 4.99 2.38
CA GLY A 142 19.83 5.49 2.03
C GLY A 142 19.83 6.95 1.57
N LYS A 143 18.79 7.41 0.85
CA LYS A 143 18.64 8.82 0.48
C LYS A 143 18.41 9.71 1.70
N LEU A 144 17.58 9.29 2.65
CA LEU A 144 17.35 10.03 3.88
C LEU A 144 18.62 10.16 4.72
N GLU A 145 19.40 9.08 4.85
CA GLU A 145 20.69 9.11 5.54
C GLU A 145 21.67 10.07 4.86
N LEU A 146 21.72 10.10 3.52
CA LEU A 146 22.54 11.04 2.77
C LEU A 146 22.08 12.49 2.92
N GLU A 147 20.77 12.75 2.91
CA GLU A 147 20.21 14.09 3.16
C GLU A 147 20.52 14.57 4.57
N GLN A 148 20.35 13.71 5.58
CA GLN A 148 20.70 14.02 6.96
C GLN A 148 22.20 14.30 7.12
N ASN A 149 23.05 13.46 6.52
CA ASN A 149 24.50 13.68 6.54
C ASN A 149 24.90 14.97 5.80
N ARG A 150 24.18 15.35 4.74
CA ARG A 150 24.41 16.60 4.02
C ARG A 150 24.00 17.81 4.86
N GLU A 151 22.89 17.74 5.58
CA GLU A 151 22.48 18.79 6.52
C GLU A 151 23.50 18.97 7.64
N ILE A 152 23.97 17.87 8.25
CA ILE A 152 25.03 17.89 9.26
C ILE A 152 26.34 18.47 8.67
N PHE A 153 26.70 18.09 7.44
CA PHE A 153 27.88 18.65 6.78
C PHE A 153 27.75 20.15 6.52
N LEU A 154 26.57 20.63 6.10
CA LEU A 154 26.32 22.07 5.95
C LEU A 154 26.41 22.77 7.30
N GLU A 155 25.76 22.24 8.34
CA GLU A 155 25.77 22.82 9.69
C GLU A 155 27.20 22.87 10.26
N ASN A 156 27.96 21.79 10.12
CA ASN A 156 29.38 21.74 10.49
C ASN A 156 30.21 22.70 9.65
N SER A 157 29.96 22.82 8.35
CA SER A 157 30.65 23.79 7.49
C SER A 157 30.32 25.23 7.89
N TYR A 158 29.08 25.55 8.22
CA TYR A 158 28.71 26.87 8.74
C TYR A 158 29.33 27.14 10.11
N ALA A 159 29.38 26.12 10.99
CA ALA A 159 30.05 26.22 12.28
C ALA A 159 31.57 26.41 12.12
N GLU A 160 32.24 25.61 11.30
CA GLU A 160 33.67 25.73 11.00
C GLU A 160 34.01 27.07 10.35
N ASN A 161 33.19 27.56 9.41
CA ASN A 161 33.33 28.91 8.84
C ASN A 161 33.07 30.03 9.88
N MET A 162 32.35 29.75 10.98
CA MET A 162 32.19 30.68 12.09
C MET A 162 33.42 30.72 13.02
N PHE A 163 34.25 29.66 13.01
CA PHE A 163 35.43 29.56 13.87
C PHE A 163 36.75 29.92 13.17
N ASP A 164 36.83 29.87 11.84
CA ASP A 164 38.09 30.07 11.08
C ASP A 164 38.21 31.42 10.33
N GLU A 165 37.34 32.39 10.60
CA GLU A 165 37.40 33.68 9.92
C GLU A 165 38.13 34.74 10.77
N ASP A 166 39.48 34.68 10.80
CA ASP A 166 40.43 35.67 11.35
C ASP A 166 39.75 36.91 11.95
N VAL A 167 39.45 36.86 13.25
CA VAL A 167 38.83 37.99 13.96
C VAL A 167 39.86 39.11 14.10
N SER A 168 39.92 39.97 13.08
CA SER A 168 40.82 41.11 13.04
C SER A 168 40.34 42.18 14.02
N TRP A 169 40.97 42.22 15.19
CA TRP A 169 40.74 43.22 16.22
C TRP A 169 41.53 44.51 15.94
N ILE A 170 40.82 45.61 15.78
CA ILE A 170 41.38 46.92 15.43
C ILE A 170 41.43 47.84 16.66
N SER A 171 42.49 48.65 16.74
CA SER A 171 42.60 49.71 17.76
C SER A 171 41.72 50.92 17.43
N VAL A 172 41.21 51.62 18.45
CA VAL A 172 40.39 52.85 18.30
C VAL A 172 41.01 53.86 17.33
N LYS A 173 42.34 54.00 17.32
CA LYS A 173 43.06 54.91 16.40
C LYS A 173 42.94 54.46 14.94
N LYS A 174 43.11 53.17 14.67
CA LYS A 174 42.99 52.61 13.32
C LYS A 174 41.52 52.62 12.86
N PHE A 175 40.57 52.41 13.78
CA PHE A 175 39.14 52.53 13.53
C PHE A 175 38.73 53.95 13.06
N LEU A 176 39.14 54.99 13.79
CA LEU A 176 38.88 56.38 13.38
C LEU A 176 39.48 56.70 11.99
N LYS A 177 40.68 56.20 11.72
CA LYS A 177 41.36 56.40 10.43
C LYS A 177 40.64 55.72 9.26
N ILE A 178 40.09 54.52 9.46
CA ILE A 178 39.33 53.79 8.43
C ILE A 178 38.08 54.58 8.01
N TYR A 179 37.39 55.20 8.97
CA TYR A 179 36.16 55.95 8.72
C TYR A 179 36.39 57.46 8.43
N GLY A 180 37.64 57.91 8.35
CA GLY A 180 38.00 59.28 7.99
C GLY A 180 37.81 60.33 9.09
N TYR A 181 37.81 59.93 10.36
CA TYR A 181 37.68 60.85 11.50
C TYR A 181 39.03 61.22 12.09
N ASP A 182 39.12 62.43 12.65
CA ASP A 182 40.32 62.91 13.33
C ASP A 182 40.58 62.14 14.65
N VAL A 183 41.86 61.95 14.97
CA VAL A 183 42.34 61.27 16.17
C VAL A 183 42.00 62.07 17.44
N SER A 184 41.68 63.36 17.32
CA SER A 184 41.20 64.20 18.41
C SER A 184 39.95 63.64 19.11
N TYR A 185 39.10 62.91 18.40
CA TYR A 185 37.89 62.27 18.95
C TYR A 185 38.13 60.95 19.69
N LYS A 186 39.40 60.51 19.77
CA LYS A 186 39.77 59.22 20.35
C LYS A 186 39.31 59.05 21.80
N SER A 187 39.34 60.09 22.63
CA SER A 187 38.92 59.96 24.04
C SER A 187 37.43 59.67 24.14
N LYS A 188 36.59 60.51 23.53
CA LYS A 188 35.12 60.34 23.54
C LYS A 188 34.68 58.98 22.99
N VAL A 189 35.25 58.59 21.84
CA VAL A 189 34.94 57.30 21.21
C VAL A 189 35.42 56.14 22.08
N LYS A 190 36.55 56.29 22.78
CA LYS A 190 37.01 55.27 23.73
C LYS A 190 36.05 55.13 24.92
N ASP A 191 35.61 56.23 25.51
CA ASP A 191 34.70 56.22 26.66
C ASP A 191 33.35 55.55 26.28
N TYR A 192 32.85 55.82 25.07
CA TYR A 192 31.66 55.16 24.53
C TYR A 192 31.88 53.66 24.26
N LEU A 193 33.04 53.26 23.76
CA LEU A 193 33.37 51.85 23.54
C LEU A 193 33.55 51.08 24.86
N ASP A 194 34.11 51.72 25.89
CA ASP A 194 34.22 51.16 27.25
C ASP A 194 32.81 50.98 27.87
N PHE A 195 31.88 51.89 27.59
CA PHE A 195 30.46 51.74 27.93
C PHE A 195 29.81 50.55 27.21
N LEU A 196 30.00 50.42 25.89
CA LEU A 196 29.47 49.29 25.10
C LEU A 196 30.01 47.94 25.58
N TYR A 197 31.29 47.89 25.97
CA TYR A 197 31.88 46.69 26.55
C TYR A 197 31.27 46.35 27.92
N SER A 198 31.01 47.37 28.75
CA SER A 198 30.32 47.18 30.03
C SER A 198 28.85 46.75 29.85
N ALA A 199 28.23 47.11 28.73
CA ALA A 199 26.90 46.65 28.32
C ALA A 199 26.88 45.23 27.71
N GLY A 200 28.03 44.59 27.53
CA GLY A 200 28.15 43.23 27.01
C GLY A 200 28.04 43.11 25.48
N ASP A 201 28.34 44.19 24.75
CA ASP A 201 28.30 44.20 23.28
C ASP A 201 29.42 43.34 22.67
N THR A 202 29.07 42.42 21.79
CA THR A 202 30.00 41.49 21.13
C THR A 202 30.89 42.14 20.07
N ARG A 203 30.60 43.39 19.66
CA ARG A 203 31.38 44.15 18.67
C ARG A 203 32.69 44.71 19.25
N VAL A 204 32.83 44.74 20.56
CA VAL A 204 33.93 45.36 21.29
C VAL A 204 34.49 44.37 22.30
N ALA A 205 35.82 44.26 22.39
CA ALA A 205 36.46 43.41 23.39
C ALA A 205 37.62 44.14 24.07
N ASN A 206 37.82 43.84 25.35
CA ASN A 206 39.01 44.24 26.08
C ASN A 206 40.10 43.19 25.86
N ILE A 207 41.12 43.53 25.09
CA ILE A 207 42.26 42.66 24.79
C ILE A 207 43.52 43.37 25.30
N ASP A 208 44.23 42.75 26.23
CA ASP A 208 45.44 43.28 26.88
C ASP A 208 45.22 44.62 27.61
N GLY A 209 44.06 44.80 28.25
CA GLY A 209 43.72 46.03 28.97
C GLY A 209 43.41 47.23 28.07
N LYS A 210 43.21 47.00 26.77
CA LYS A 210 42.85 48.01 25.77
C LYS A 210 41.59 47.60 25.03
N ILE A 211 40.67 48.54 24.89
CA ILE A 211 39.47 48.36 24.09
C ILE A 211 39.83 48.23 22.60
N LYS A 212 39.42 47.11 22.00
CA LYS A 212 39.58 46.81 20.57
C LYS A 212 38.21 46.53 19.97
N ILE A 213 38.11 46.77 18.68
CA ILE A 213 36.85 46.72 17.92
C ILE A 213 37.00 45.65 16.85
N ASN A 214 35.96 44.85 16.66
CA ASN A 214 35.96 43.84 15.61
C ASN A 214 35.77 44.49 14.24
N GLU A 215 36.73 44.33 13.33
CA GLU A 215 36.72 44.94 11.99
C GLU A 215 35.45 44.59 11.20
N LYS A 216 34.97 43.35 11.30
CA LYS A 216 33.85 42.84 10.49
C LYS A 216 32.49 43.37 10.93
N PHE A 217 32.34 43.66 12.23
CA PHE A 217 31.05 44.07 12.82
C PHE A 217 31.01 45.56 13.20
N CYS A 218 32.06 46.32 12.87
CA CYS A 218 32.12 47.74 13.16
C CYS A 218 31.43 48.58 12.07
N SER A 219 30.76 49.66 12.46
CA SER A 219 30.07 50.57 11.53
C SER A 219 30.37 52.03 11.86
N LYS A 220 30.23 52.91 10.85
CA LYS A 220 30.37 54.36 11.00
C LYS A 220 29.39 54.94 12.04
N GLN A 221 28.29 54.25 12.31
CA GLN A 221 27.26 54.69 13.23
C GLN A 221 27.78 54.77 14.68
N ILE A 222 28.63 53.82 15.09
CA ILE A 222 29.23 53.80 16.43
C ILE A 222 30.00 55.09 16.72
N ILE A 223 30.71 55.64 15.72
CA ILE A 223 31.44 56.91 15.86
C ILE A 223 30.48 58.09 15.95
N LYS A 224 29.38 58.07 15.17
CA LYS A 224 28.38 59.14 15.21
C LYS A 224 27.66 59.19 16.55
N ASP A 225 27.29 58.05 17.09
CA ASP A 225 26.60 57.95 18.38
C ASP A 225 27.52 58.47 19.50
N ALA A 226 28.80 58.09 19.49
CA ALA A 226 29.82 58.60 20.42
C ALA A 226 30.13 60.11 20.31
N LEU A 227 29.72 60.76 19.22
CA LEU A 227 29.91 62.20 18.99
C LEU A 227 28.61 63.01 19.12
N SER A 228 27.47 62.32 19.23
CA SER A 228 26.15 62.92 19.40
C SER A 228 25.80 63.14 20.87
N ASP A 229 26.45 62.40 21.78
CA ASP A 229 26.54 62.66 23.23
C ASP A 229 27.73 63.58 23.59
#